data_AF-A0A7W9JAM8-F1
#
_entry.id   AF-A0A7W9JAM8-F1
#
_cell.length_a   1.000
_cell.length_b   1.000
_cell.length_c   1.000
_cell.angle_alpha   90.00
_cell.angle_beta   90.00
_cell.angle_gamma   90.00
#
_symmetry.space_group_name_H-M   'P 1'
#
loop_
_entity.id
_entity.type
_entity.pdbx_description
1 polymer ?
#
loop_
_entity_poly.entity_id
_entity_poly.type
_entity_poly.pdbx_seq_one_letter_code
_entity_poly.pdbx_strand_id
1 'polypeptide(L)'
;MPEEAITTLRAELGGFGRAEVGFALLETFLQVAGAWGVEAVLDPRRLVLPDEMTDDRALVQGLIEESARWPVEKWGPFTVHERRFALDDDQARWDFTRLAYCSSAATVWSRGRSTTYFEVVDHHRATYWLPDSLKEQYFATLEAKRWEIPESWLAAPPKTPKPWWKRGR
;
A
#
# COMPACT_ATOMS: atom_id res chain seq x y z
N MET A 1 22.33 9.47 10.36
CA MET A 1 21.91 8.10 9.99
C MET A 1 22.36 7.89 8.55
N PRO A 2 23.09 6.82 8.21
CA PRO A 2 23.40 6.52 6.82
C PRO A 2 22.10 6.36 6.02
N GLU A 3 22.12 6.76 4.75
CA GLU A 3 20.98 6.61 3.83
C GLU A 3 20.77 5.10 3.60
N GLU A 4 19.66 4.57 4.11
CA GLU A 4 19.31 3.17 3.93
C GLU A 4 19.00 2.90 2.45
N ALA A 5 19.50 1.78 1.92
CA ALA A 5 19.17 1.37 0.57
C ALA A 5 17.68 1.00 0.47
N ILE A 6 17.04 1.43 -0.62
CA ILE A 6 15.61 1.23 -0.86
C ILE A 6 15.44 0.49 -2.18
N THR A 7 14.81 -0.68 -2.10
CA THR A 7 14.31 -1.45 -3.25
C THR A 7 12.93 -0.91 -3.66
N THR A 8 12.74 -0.60 -4.94
CA THR A 8 11.44 -0.14 -5.46
C THR A 8 10.75 -1.28 -6.19
N LEU A 9 9.58 -1.70 -5.70
CA LEU A 9 8.74 -2.72 -6.34
C LEU A 9 7.51 -2.05 -6.95
N ARG A 10 7.14 -2.44 -8.17
CA ARG A 10 5.91 -2.00 -8.83
C ARG A 10 4.96 -3.19 -8.92
N ALA A 11 3.82 -3.08 -8.27
CA ALA A 11 2.75 -4.07 -8.38
C ALA A 11 1.77 -3.59 -9.46
N GLU A 12 1.76 -4.30 -10.59
CA GLU A 12 0.71 -4.16 -11.60
C GLU A 12 -0.51 -4.94 -11.09
N LEU A 13 -1.41 -4.26 -10.39
CA LEU A 13 -2.58 -4.82 -9.71
C LEU A 13 -3.54 -5.52 -10.70
N GLY A 14 -3.59 -5.05 -11.95
CA GLY A 14 -4.32 -5.74 -13.03
C GLY A 14 -3.64 -7.01 -13.57
N GLY A 15 -2.41 -7.32 -13.13
CA GLY A 15 -1.64 -8.48 -13.59
C GLY A 15 -1.83 -9.74 -12.76
N PHE A 16 -2.55 -9.66 -11.63
CA PHE A 16 -2.88 -10.83 -10.82
C PHE A 16 -4.14 -11.48 -11.38
N GLY A 17 -4.15 -12.82 -11.51
CA GLY A 17 -5.36 -13.56 -11.88
C GLY A 17 -6.51 -13.41 -10.88
N ARG A 18 -6.21 -12.87 -9.69
CA ARG A 18 -7.14 -12.56 -8.60
C ARG A 18 -6.69 -11.30 -7.86
N ALA A 19 -7.59 -10.34 -7.68
CA ALA A 19 -7.31 -9.08 -6.98
C ALA A 19 -6.81 -9.30 -5.54
N GLU A 20 -7.29 -10.35 -4.89
CA GLU A 20 -6.98 -10.68 -3.50
C GLU A 20 -5.49 -11.07 -3.29
N VAL A 21 -4.79 -11.50 -4.35
CA VAL A 21 -3.33 -11.72 -4.29
C VAL A 21 -2.61 -10.41 -4.05
N GLY A 22 -3.10 -9.30 -4.61
CA GLY A 22 -2.57 -7.97 -4.34
C GLY A 22 -2.74 -7.55 -2.87
N PHE A 23 -3.80 -8.01 -2.20
CA PHE A 23 -3.99 -7.74 -0.76
C PHE A 23 -2.90 -8.39 0.08
N ALA A 24 -2.52 -9.63 -0.25
CA ALA A 24 -1.47 -10.35 0.47
C ALA A 24 -0.13 -9.60 0.48
N LEU A 25 0.18 -8.88 -0.60
CA LEU A 25 1.41 -8.10 -0.73
C LEU A 25 1.41 -6.89 0.19
N LEU A 26 0.32 -6.12 0.18
CA LEU A 26 0.16 -4.94 1.03
C LEU A 26 0.02 -5.34 2.50
N GLU A 27 -0.80 -6.34 2.81
CA GLU A 27 -0.98 -6.82 4.18
C GLU A 27 0.34 -7.31 4.77
N THR A 28 1.09 -8.12 4.02
CA THR A 28 2.39 -8.61 4.51
C THR A 28 3.37 -7.46 4.69
N PHE A 29 3.29 -6.43 3.85
CA PHE A 29 4.13 -5.24 4.00
C PHE A 29 3.77 -4.51 5.29
N LEU A 30 2.49 -4.27 5.55
CA LEU A 30 2.01 -3.57 6.75
C LEU A 30 2.32 -4.36 8.03
N GLN A 31 2.19 -5.69 8.00
CA GLN A 31 2.54 -6.56 9.11
C GLN A 31 4.02 -6.42 9.49
N VAL A 32 4.91 -6.44 8.50
CA VAL A 32 6.35 -6.33 8.71
C VAL A 32 6.74 -4.89 9.11
N ALA A 33 6.16 -3.89 8.45
CA ALA A 33 6.41 -2.48 8.70
C ALA A 33 5.78 -1.97 10.02
N GLY A 34 4.86 -2.72 10.64
CA GLY A 34 4.18 -2.34 11.87
C GLY A 34 5.14 -1.99 13.02
N ALA A 35 6.28 -2.70 13.11
CA ALA A 35 7.32 -2.43 14.11
C ALA A 35 7.94 -1.01 13.99
N TRP A 36 7.78 -0.35 12.84
CA TRP A 36 8.37 0.96 12.56
C TRP A 36 7.43 2.13 12.82
N GLY A 37 6.19 1.85 13.22
CA GLY A 37 5.19 2.88 13.50
C GLY A 37 4.81 3.67 12.25
N VAL A 38 4.50 2.96 11.16
CA VAL A 38 4.05 3.56 9.90
C VAL A 38 2.63 4.17 10.02
N GLU A 39 2.34 5.16 9.20
CA GLU A 39 1.01 5.78 9.08
C GLU A 39 0.38 5.41 7.74
N ALA A 40 -0.81 4.80 7.76
CA ALA A 40 -1.61 4.54 6.57
C ALA A 40 -2.73 5.56 6.41
N VAL A 41 -2.87 6.08 5.19
CA VAL A 41 -3.92 7.04 4.83
C VAL A 41 -4.57 6.70 3.50
N LEU A 42 -5.86 6.99 3.38
CA LEU A 42 -6.57 6.95 2.09
C LEU A 42 -7.63 8.05 2.00
N ASP A 43 -7.93 8.50 0.78
CA ASP A 43 -9.10 9.36 0.50
C ASP A 43 -10.30 8.49 0.09
N PRO A 44 -11.36 8.39 0.93
CA PRO A 44 -12.49 7.49 0.69
C PRO A 44 -13.33 7.91 -0.53
N ARG A 45 -13.19 9.15 -1.00
CA ARG A 45 -13.90 9.62 -2.21
C ARG A 45 -13.34 9.03 -3.50
N ARG A 46 -12.16 8.43 -3.43
CA ARG A 46 -11.43 7.86 -4.58
C ARG A 46 -11.48 6.34 -4.62
N LEU A 47 -12.47 5.75 -3.93
CA LEU A 47 -12.71 4.33 -3.90
C LEU A 47 -13.61 3.91 -5.07
N VAL A 48 -13.15 2.92 -5.82
CA VAL A 48 -13.89 2.25 -6.89
C VAL A 48 -13.67 0.75 -6.73
N LEU A 49 -14.75 -0.01 -6.66
CA LEU A 49 -14.69 -1.46 -6.56
C LEU A 49 -14.24 -2.04 -7.93
N PRO A 50 -13.11 -2.76 -8.01
CA PRO A 50 -12.65 -3.40 -9.24
C PRO A 50 -13.63 -4.49 -9.70
N ASP A 51 -13.77 -4.67 -11.02
CA ASP A 51 -14.65 -5.70 -11.58
C ASP A 51 -14.11 -7.11 -11.34
N GLU A 52 -12.80 -7.26 -11.24
CA GLU A 52 -12.08 -8.52 -11.06
C GLU A 52 -12.11 -9.04 -9.61
N MET A 53 -12.64 -8.26 -8.66
CA MET A 53 -12.77 -8.69 -7.27
C MET A 53 -13.91 -9.71 -7.13
N THR A 54 -13.59 -10.84 -6.50
CA THR A 54 -14.47 -12.01 -6.44
C THR A 54 -14.89 -12.30 -5.01
N ASP A 55 -14.04 -12.96 -4.23
CA ASP A 55 -14.37 -13.50 -2.91
C ASP A 55 -14.71 -12.40 -1.90
N ASP A 56 -13.93 -11.32 -1.89
CA ASP A 56 -14.08 -10.22 -0.92
C ASP A 56 -15.05 -9.13 -1.39
N ARG A 57 -15.67 -9.28 -2.58
CA ARG A 57 -16.43 -8.20 -3.24
C ARG A 57 -17.52 -7.59 -2.36
N ALA A 58 -18.35 -8.43 -1.73
CA ALA A 58 -19.46 -7.97 -0.89
C ALA A 58 -18.98 -7.25 0.38
N LEU A 59 -17.91 -7.76 0.99
CA LEU A 59 -17.29 -7.16 2.16
C LEU A 59 -16.72 -5.78 1.83
N VAL A 60 -15.95 -5.69 0.74
CA VAL A 60 -15.32 -4.44 0.30
C VAL A 60 -16.36 -3.40 -0.13
N GLN A 61 -17.42 -3.82 -0.81
CA GLN A 61 -18.55 -2.95 -1.11
C GLN A 61 -19.15 -2.35 0.18
N GLY A 62 -19.35 -3.18 1.21
CA GLY A 62 -19.81 -2.71 2.52
C GLY A 62 -18.86 -1.69 3.17
N LEU A 63 -17.55 -1.94 3.12
CA LEU A 63 -16.53 -1.00 3.62
C LEU A 63 -16.56 0.33 2.85
N ILE A 64 -16.73 0.32 1.53
CA ILE A 64 -16.85 1.53 0.71
C ILE A 64 -18.10 2.33 1.12
N GLU A 65 -19.25 1.66 1.29
CA GLU A 65 -20.50 2.29 1.72
C GLU A 65 -20.44 2.85 3.14
N GLU A 66 -19.75 2.17 4.05
CA GLU A 66 -19.44 2.67 5.39
C GLU A 66 -18.53 3.90 5.33
N SER A 67 -17.52 3.88 4.47
CA SER A 67 -16.58 5.00 4.32
C SER A 67 -17.26 6.28 3.84
N ALA A 68 -18.32 6.16 3.02
CA ALA A 68 -19.11 7.29 2.55
C ALA A 68 -19.89 7.98 3.68
N ARG A 69 -20.11 7.29 4.81
CA ARG A 69 -20.81 7.81 5.99
C ARG A 69 -19.86 8.37 7.04
N TRP A 70 -18.55 8.32 6.80
CA TRP A 70 -17.58 8.82 7.76
C TRP A 70 -17.69 10.33 7.98
N PRO A 71 -17.51 10.79 9.24
CA PRO A 71 -17.53 12.21 9.54
C PRO A 71 -16.39 12.91 8.82
N VAL A 72 -16.71 14.06 8.24
CA VAL A 72 -15.76 14.92 7.57
C VAL A 72 -14.85 15.58 8.61
N GLU A 73 -13.54 15.38 8.49
CA GLU A 73 -12.57 16.05 9.36
C GLU A 73 -12.28 17.47 8.87
N LYS A 74 -12.20 18.40 9.83
CA LYS A 74 -11.87 19.80 9.55
C LYS A 74 -10.53 20.15 10.19
N TRP A 75 -9.66 20.79 9.43
CA TRP A 75 -8.43 21.38 9.92
C TRP A 75 -8.44 22.88 9.62
N GLY A 76 -8.91 23.65 10.61
CA GLY A 76 -9.21 25.07 10.43
C GLY A 76 -10.25 25.30 9.33
N PRO A 77 -9.98 26.14 8.32
CA PRO A 77 -10.91 26.37 7.21
C PRO A 77 -10.91 25.24 6.16
N PHE A 78 -9.96 24.30 6.24
CA PHE A 78 -9.81 23.24 5.25
C PHE A 78 -10.55 21.97 5.67
N THR A 79 -11.12 21.29 4.68
CA THR A 79 -11.68 19.96 4.85
C THR A 79 -10.61 18.93 4.54
N VAL A 80 -10.34 18.03 5.48
CA VAL A 80 -9.43 16.90 5.30
C VAL A 80 -10.27 15.69 4.95
N HIS A 81 -10.03 15.14 3.78
CA HIS A 81 -10.72 13.95 3.30
C HIS A 81 -9.93 12.67 3.55
N GLU A 82 -8.60 12.78 3.75
CA GLU A 82 -7.77 11.64 4.12
C GLU A 82 -8.20 11.06 5.46
N ARG A 83 -8.26 9.73 5.52
CA ARG A 83 -8.58 8.97 6.74
C ARG A 83 -7.37 8.16 7.14
N ARG A 84 -7.05 8.20 8.43
CA ARG A 84 -5.96 7.42 9.04
C ARG A 84 -6.47 6.07 9.52
N PHE A 85 -5.64 5.05 9.40
CA PHE A 85 -5.94 3.71 9.88
C PHE A 85 -4.97 3.33 11.00
N ALA A 86 -5.51 2.71 12.05
CA ALA A 86 -4.74 2.18 13.17
C ALA A 86 -4.17 0.81 12.76
N LEU A 87 -2.92 0.78 12.30
CA LEU A 87 -2.30 -0.42 11.73
C LEU A 87 -1.90 -1.48 12.78
N ASP A 88 -1.96 -1.11 14.06
CA ASP A 88 -1.79 -2.00 15.22
C ASP A 88 -3.04 -2.83 15.53
N ASP A 89 -4.21 -2.42 15.04
CA ASP A 89 -5.41 -3.24 15.02
C ASP A 89 -5.46 -4.06 13.72
N ASP A 90 -5.49 -5.38 13.86
CA ASP A 90 -5.54 -6.32 12.73
C ASP A 90 -6.75 -6.07 11.83
N GLN A 91 -7.91 -5.70 12.38
CA GLN A 91 -9.10 -5.44 11.58
C GLN A 91 -8.93 -4.16 10.76
N ALA A 92 -8.53 -3.07 11.40
CA ALA A 92 -8.29 -1.80 10.71
C ALA A 92 -7.16 -1.90 9.66
N ARG A 93 -6.13 -2.71 9.90
CA ARG A 93 -5.07 -2.98 8.91
C ARG A 93 -5.61 -3.71 7.69
N TRP A 94 -6.41 -4.74 7.88
CA TRP A 94 -7.05 -5.46 6.78
C TRP A 94 -8.06 -4.60 6.02
N ASP A 95 -8.84 -3.78 6.70
CA ASP A 95 -9.78 -2.85 6.06
C ASP A 95 -9.03 -1.81 5.22
N PHE A 96 -7.93 -1.27 5.73
CA PHE A 96 -7.04 -0.43 4.94
C PHE A 96 -6.53 -1.18 3.70
N THR A 97 -6.02 -2.41 3.85
CA THR A 97 -5.48 -3.20 2.74
C THR A 97 -6.52 -3.36 1.62
N ARG A 98 -7.76 -3.74 1.99
CA ARG A 98 -8.86 -3.93 1.03
C ARG A 98 -9.26 -2.63 0.34
N LEU A 99 -9.40 -1.54 1.10
CA LEU A 99 -9.77 -0.23 0.58
C LEU A 99 -8.65 0.39 -0.28
N ALA A 100 -7.39 0.20 0.09
CA ALA A 100 -6.24 0.73 -0.66
C ALA A 100 -6.21 0.17 -2.08
N TYR A 101 -6.52 -1.12 -2.25
CA TYR A 101 -6.60 -1.74 -3.59
C TYR A 101 -7.76 -1.19 -4.44
N CYS A 102 -8.81 -0.68 -3.80
CA CYS A 102 -9.93 -0.01 -4.47
C CYS A 102 -9.69 1.48 -4.68
N SER A 103 -8.61 2.04 -4.14
CA SER A 103 -8.36 3.47 -4.14
C SER A 103 -7.52 3.89 -5.35
N SER A 104 -7.61 5.17 -5.74
CA SER A 104 -6.57 5.85 -6.53
C SER A 104 -5.78 6.87 -5.69
N ALA A 105 -5.95 6.84 -4.37
CA ALA A 105 -5.21 7.65 -3.40
C ALA A 105 -5.16 6.93 -2.05
N ALA A 106 -4.23 5.98 -1.93
CA ALA A 106 -3.88 5.36 -0.66
C ALA A 106 -2.35 5.34 -0.53
N THR A 107 -1.87 5.61 0.68
CA THR A 107 -0.45 5.83 0.91
C THR A 107 -0.05 5.37 2.32
N VAL A 108 1.13 4.78 2.45
CA VAL A 108 1.76 4.43 3.73
C VAL A 108 3.06 5.20 3.86
N TRP A 109 3.24 5.84 5.01
CA TRP A 109 4.36 6.72 5.30
C TRP A 109 5.09 6.29 6.56
N SER A 110 6.33 6.76 6.74
CA SER A 110 6.96 6.83 8.05
C SER A 110 6.15 7.70 9.00
N ARG A 111 6.32 7.45 10.31
CA ARG A 111 5.76 8.34 11.34
C ARG A 111 6.16 9.79 11.08
N GLY A 112 5.19 10.70 11.08
CA GLY A 112 5.44 12.12 10.76
C GLY A 112 5.62 12.42 9.26
N ARG A 113 5.33 11.46 8.38
CA ARG A 113 5.19 11.61 6.92
C ARG A 113 6.45 12.12 6.19
N SER A 114 7.63 11.73 6.65
CA SER A 114 8.89 12.13 6.01
C SER A 114 9.31 11.23 4.85
N THR A 115 8.85 9.97 4.83
CA THR A 115 9.21 8.96 3.82
C THR A 115 7.96 8.20 3.40
N THR A 116 7.74 8.04 2.09
CA THR A 116 6.68 7.21 1.55
C THR A 116 7.19 5.79 1.35
N TYR A 117 6.49 4.80 1.90
CA TYR A 117 6.84 3.38 1.75
C TYR A 117 5.89 2.62 0.81
N PHE A 118 4.67 3.09 0.65
CA PHE A 118 3.72 2.55 -0.31
C PHE A 118 2.83 3.67 -0.84
N GLU A 119 2.52 3.63 -2.13
CA GLU A 119 1.57 4.54 -2.75
C GLU A 119 0.82 3.82 -3.88
N VAL A 120 -0.50 4.00 -3.90
CA VAL A 120 -1.31 3.65 -5.06
C VAL A 120 -1.17 4.76 -6.10
N VAL A 121 -0.70 4.38 -7.29
CA VAL A 121 -0.50 5.31 -8.41
C VAL A 121 -1.83 5.52 -9.15
N ASP A 122 -2.58 4.45 -9.33
CA ASP A 122 -3.90 4.40 -9.95
C ASP A 122 -4.58 3.06 -9.58
N HIS A 123 -5.83 2.83 -10.01
CA HIS A 123 -6.59 1.62 -9.69
C HIS A 123 -5.94 0.31 -10.19
N HIS A 124 -4.91 0.38 -11.04
CA HIS A 124 -4.24 -0.78 -11.60
C HIS A 124 -2.78 -0.90 -11.15
N ARG A 125 -2.24 0.03 -10.36
CA ARG A 125 -0.83 0.03 -10.01
C ARG A 125 -0.54 0.63 -8.65
N ALA A 126 0.33 -0.04 -7.90
CA ALA A 126 0.93 0.48 -6.68
C ALA A 126 2.46 0.40 -6.71
N THR A 127 3.11 1.30 -5.98
CA THR A 127 4.56 1.33 -5.78
C THR A 127 4.88 1.08 -4.32
N TYR A 128 5.83 0.18 -4.07
CA TYR A 128 6.41 -0.08 -2.76
C TYR A 128 7.86 0.40 -2.77
N TRP A 129 8.23 1.16 -1.75
CA TRP A 129 9.60 1.53 -1.43
C TRP A 129 10.03 0.73 -0.21
N LEU A 130 10.59 -0.46 -0.48
CA LEU A 130 10.98 -1.42 0.53
C LEU A 130 12.41 -1.14 1.00
N PRO A 131 12.60 -0.73 2.25
CA PRO A 131 13.92 -0.54 2.83
C PRO A 131 14.64 -1.89 2.96
N ASP A 132 15.95 -1.90 2.74
CA ASP A 132 16.72 -3.15 2.74
C ASP A 132 16.63 -3.92 4.07
N SER A 133 16.46 -3.24 5.20
CA SER A 133 16.25 -3.91 6.49
C SER A 133 14.90 -4.63 6.63
N LEU A 134 13.88 -4.29 5.83
CA LEU A 134 12.60 -5.02 5.78
C LEU A 134 12.57 -6.07 4.68
N LYS A 135 13.48 -5.99 3.72
CA LYS A 135 13.42 -6.77 2.48
C LYS A 135 13.41 -8.27 2.73
N GLU A 136 14.36 -8.75 3.53
CA GLU A 136 14.48 -10.17 3.85
C GLU A 136 13.25 -10.68 4.60
N GLN A 137 12.83 -9.96 5.64
CA GLN A 137 11.65 -10.33 6.42
C GLN A 137 10.36 -10.33 5.60
N TYR A 138 10.21 -9.37 4.68
CA TYR A 138 9.05 -9.27 3.79
C TYR A 138 8.93 -10.50 2.90
N PHE A 139 9.99 -10.83 2.15
CA PHE A 139 9.96 -11.97 1.24
C PHE A 139 9.88 -13.31 1.98
N ALA A 140 10.56 -13.47 3.11
CA ALA A 140 10.45 -14.67 3.94
C ALA A 140 9.01 -14.87 4.46
N THR A 141 8.33 -13.79 4.86
CA THR A 141 6.93 -13.87 5.34
C THR A 141 5.97 -14.22 4.20
N LEU A 142 6.18 -13.65 3.02
CA LEU A 142 5.41 -13.97 1.82
C LEU A 142 5.54 -15.46 1.44
N GLU A 143 6.77 -15.98 1.44
CA GLU A 143 7.07 -17.39 1.17
C GLU A 143 6.43 -18.32 2.21
N ALA A 144 6.55 -17.99 3.50
CA ALA A 144 5.97 -18.78 4.59
C ALA A 144 4.44 -18.88 4.51
N LYS A 145 3.77 -17.82 4.04
CA LYS A 145 2.31 -17.80 3.82
C LYS A 145 1.87 -18.52 2.53
N ARG A 146 2.81 -18.95 1.68
CA ARG A 146 2.56 -19.68 0.42
C ARG A 146 1.65 -18.92 -0.55
N TRP A 147 1.78 -17.59 -0.61
CA TRP A 147 1.06 -16.80 -1.60
C TRP A 147 1.62 -17.07 -3.00
N GLU A 148 0.75 -17.20 -4.01
CA GLU A 148 1.14 -17.33 -5.42
C GLU A 148 1.54 -15.97 -5.99
N ILE A 149 2.75 -15.55 -5.66
CA ILE A 149 3.28 -14.26 -6.06
C ILE A 149 3.90 -14.36 -7.46
N PRO A 150 3.53 -13.49 -8.42
CA PRO A 150 4.13 -13.51 -9.75
C PRO A 150 5.65 -13.30 -9.69
N GLU A 151 6.40 -14.16 -10.38
CA GLU A 151 7.87 -14.07 -10.46
C GLU A 151 8.34 -12.71 -10.99
N SER A 152 7.56 -12.10 -11.90
CA SER A 152 7.83 -10.77 -12.45
C SER A 152 7.93 -9.68 -11.37
N TRP A 153 7.26 -9.87 -10.23
CA TRP A 153 7.31 -8.95 -9.10
C TRP A 153 8.51 -9.23 -8.18
N LEU A 154 8.90 -10.50 -8.02
CA LEU A 154 10.15 -10.88 -7.33
C LEU A 154 11.39 -10.43 -8.10
N ALA A 155 11.30 -10.33 -9.42
CA ALA A 155 12.36 -9.88 -10.31
C ALA A 155 12.50 -8.34 -10.41
N ALA A 156 11.68 -7.56 -9.70
CA ALA A 156 11.67 -6.11 -9.81
C ALA A 156 13.10 -5.54 -9.56
N PRO A 157 13.67 -4.82 -10.55
CA PRO A 157 15.10 -4.65 -10.64
C PRO A 157 15.62 -3.66 -9.59
N PRO A 158 16.86 -3.86 -9.10
CA PRO A 158 17.54 -2.83 -8.31
C PRO A 158 17.53 -1.51 -9.08
N LYS A 159 17.28 -0.40 -8.35
CA LYS A 159 17.26 0.98 -8.84
C LYS A 159 18.32 1.17 -9.94
N THR A 160 17.89 1.47 -11.17
CA THR A 160 18.82 2.04 -12.14
C THR A 160 19.23 3.40 -11.61
N PRO A 161 20.52 3.63 -11.27
CA PRO A 161 20.93 4.93 -10.75
C PRO A 161 20.55 6.00 -11.77
N LYS A 162 20.01 7.14 -11.31
CA LYS A 162 19.72 8.29 -12.18
C LYS A 162 20.97 8.55 -13.02
N PRO A 163 20.84 8.62 -14.36
CA PRO A 163 21.97 8.94 -15.21
C PRO A 163 22.64 10.23 -14.75
N TRP A 164 23.97 10.28 -14.82
CA TRP A 164 24.78 11.37 -14.24
C TRP A 164 24.36 12.76 -14.75
N TRP A 165 23.80 12.85 -15.97
CA TRP A 165 23.30 14.09 -16.57
C TRP A 165 21.94 14.58 -16.03
N LYS A 166 21.23 13.79 -15.21
CA LYS A 166 20.00 14.19 -14.49
C LYS A 166 20.22 14.38 -12.99
N ARG A 167 21.47 14.32 -12.52
CA ARG A 167 21.83 14.69 -11.14
C ARG A 167 22.12 16.19 -11.16
N GLY A 168 21.16 16.99 -10.67
CA GLY A 168 21.35 18.44 -10.51
C GLY A 168 22.53 18.74 -9.59
N ARG A 169 23.24 19.84 -9.85
CA ARG A 169 24.37 20.32 -9.04
C ARG A 169 23.96 20.54 -7.59
#